data_AF-A0A1Q6Y9Y7-F1
#
_entry.id   AF-A0A1Q6Y9Y7-F1
#
_cell.length_a   1.000
_cell.length_b   1.000
_cell.length_c   1.000
_cell.angle_alpha   90.00
_cell.angle_beta   90.00
_cell.angle_gamma   90.00
#
_symmetry.space_group_name_H-M   'P 1'
#
loop_
_entity.id
_entity.type
_entity.pdbx_description
1 polymer ?
#
loop_
_entity_poly.entity_id
_entity_poly.type
_entity_poly.pdbx_seq_one_letter_code
_entity_poly.pdbx_strand_id
1 'polypeptide(L)'
;SLVTRANGGSFRYGLTAFALRALRHQLDPEEIEAEATAQIRKLCAAGIAVTHLDTHKHTHIFPRVLESLVRAAKNCGIRAIRNPFGPLGMMKVVDRPALWMRWVKVAALQGLAEKFRALVKSAGMVTPDGTVGIISTGALDERLFRLIIERLPEGTWELVCHPGYNDADLLGVRTRLRDSRERELRILTSGSSRDLIARCGVELISYRDLVSVSQ
;
A
#
# COMPACT_ATOMS: atom_id res chain seq x y z
N SER A 1 14.46 -18.89 -3.32
CA SER A 1 13.70 -18.95 -4.59
C SER A 1 12.28 -18.42 -4.47
N LEU A 2 12.05 -17.23 -5.05
CA LEU A 2 10.76 -16.55 -5.21
C LEU A 2 9.86 -17.14 -6.32
N VAL A 3 10.43 -17.87 -7.29
CA VAL A 3 9.76 -18.26 -8.55
C VAL A 3 9.80 -19.77 -8.79
N THR A 4 8.65 -20.40 -9.10
CA THR A 4 8.54 -21.84 -9.39
C THR A 4 8.98 -22.10 -10.82
N ARG A 5 10.06 -22.88 -10.99
CA ARG A 5 10.56 -23.28 -12.32
C ARG A 5 9.64 -24.27 -13.05
N ALA A 6 8.67 -24.86 -12.35
CA ALA A 6 7.83 -25.92 -12.90
C ALA A 6 6.75 -25.46 -13.90
N ASN A 7 6.37 -24.18 -13.93
CA ASN A 7 5.29 -23.67 -14.81
C ASN A 7 5.58 -22.24 -15.29
N GLY A 8 6.55 -22.06 -16.20
CA GLY A 8 6.77 -20.78 -16.89
C GLY A 8 7.21 -19.59 -16.01
N GLY A 9 7.71 -19.84 -14.80
CA GLY A 9 8.24 -18.79 -13.93
C GLY A 9 7.20 -17.97 -13.17
N SER A 10 6.21 -18.61 -12.53
CA SER A 10 5.25 -17.92 -11.67
C SER A 10 5.78 -17.71 -10.24
N PHE A 11 5.33 -16.63 -9.58
CA PHE A 11 5.58 -16.43 -8.14
C PHE A 11 4.97 -17.59 -7.34
N ARG A 12 5.80 -18.20 -6.47
CA ARG A 12 5.52 -19.52 -5.88
C ARG A 12 4.36 -19.57 -4.86
N TYR A 13 3.79 -18.45 -4.42
CA TYR A 13 3.06 -18.43 -3.15
C TYR A 13 1.77 -17.60 -3.15
N GLY A 14 0.72 -18.15 -2.54
CA GLY A 14 -0.37 -17.36 -1.98
C GLY A 14 0.10 -16.58 -0.75
N LEU A 15 -0.60 -15.49 -0.41
CA LEU A 15 -0.19 -14.53 0.63
C LEU A 15 0.15 -15.19 1.98
N THR A 16 -0.62 -16.18 2.42
CA THR A 16 -0.38 -16.90 3.68
C THR A 16 0.95 -17.64 3.68
N ALA A 17 1.28 -18.33 2.58
CA ALA A 17 2.54 -19.06 2.46
C ALA A 17 3.73 -18.09 2.40
N PHE A 18 3.57 -16.96 1.71
CA PHE A 18 4.58 -15.90 1.68
C PHE A 18 4.82 -15.32 3.09
N ALA A 19 3.77 -14.97 3.82
CA ALA A 19 3.85 -14.44 5.17
C ALA A 19 4.55 -15.40 6.15
N LEU A 20 4.19 -16.69 6.11
CA LEU A 20 4.83 -17.72 6.96
C LEU A 20 6.33 -17.83 6.67
N ARG A 21 6.75 -17.77 5.39
CA ARG A 21 8.17 -17.78 5.02
C ARG A 21 8.89 -16.51 5.43
N ALA A 22 8.23 -15.35 5.30
CA ALA A 22 8.78 -14.08 5.73
C ALA A 22 9.07 -14.09 7.24
N LEU A 23 8.11 -14.57 8.05
CA LEU A 23 8.26 -14.72 9.50
C LEU A 23 9.31 -15.77 9.90
N ARG A 24 9.48 -16.83 9.10
CA ARG A 24 10.50 -17.87 9.33
C ARG A 24 11.88 -17.54 8.74
N HIS A 25 12.09 -16.32 8.24
CA HIS A 25 13.34 -15.91 7.58
C HIS A 25 13.76 -16.81 6.40
N GLN A 26 12.79 -17.39 5.70
CA GLN A 26 13.02 -18.31 4.57
C GLN A 26 12.97 -17.62 3.21
N LEU A 27 12.89 -16.29 3.17
CA LEU A 27 12.91 -15.51 1.92
C LEU A 27 14.31 -14.99 1.67
N ASP A 28 14.90 -15.31 0.52
CA ASP A 28 16.23 -14.85 0.16
C ASP A 28 16.21 -13.32 -0.10
N PRO A 29 16.94 -12.51 0.68
CA PRO A 29 16.91 -11.06 0.53
C PRO A 29 17.58 -10.59 -0.76
N GLU A 30 18.55 -11.33 -1.29
CA GLU A 30 19.23 -11.00 -2.54
C GLU A 30 18.30 -11.22 -3.73
N GLU A 31 17.54 -12.32 -3.72
CA GLU A 31 16.51 -12.56 -4.75
C GLU A 31 15.40 -11.49 -4.72
N ILE A 32 14.97 -11.05 -3.52
CA ILE A 32 13.95 -9.99 -3.40
C ILE A 32 14.48 -8.69 -3.98
N GLU A 33 15.70 -8.30 -3.62
CA GLU A 33 16.31 -7.07 -4.12
C GLU A 33 16.53 -7.11 -5.64
N ALA A 34 17.02 -8.23 -6.17
CA ALA A 34 17.24 -8.40 -7.60
C ALA A 34 15.92 -8.29 -8.38
N GLU A 35 14.87 -8.97 -7.92
CA GLU A 35 13.54 -8.92 -8.53
C GLU A 35 12.92 -7.51 -8.43
N ALA A 36 12.99 -6.87 -7.26
CA ALA A 36 12.48 -5.50 -7.09
C ALA A 36 13.21 -4.51 -8.00
N THR A 37 14.54 -4.63 -8.10
CA THR A 37 15.37 -3.81 -9.00
C THR A 37 14.96 -4.04 -10.46
N ALA A 38 14.71 -5.29 -10.86
CA ALA A 38 14.25 -5.62 -12.21
C ALA A 38 12.88 -4.99 -12.52
N GLN A 39 11.93 -5.04 -11.58
CA GLN A 39 10.62 -4.41 -11.75
C GLN A 39 10.71 -2.89 -11.86
N ILE A 40 11.52 -2.25 -11.00
CA ILE A 40 11.75 -0.80 -11.05
C ILE A 40 12.37 -0.41 -12.40
N ARG A 41 13.44 -1.09 -12.83
CA ARG A 41 14.11 -0.81 -14.11
C ARG A 41 13.19 -1.02 -15.30
N LYS A 42 12.30 -2.01 -15.25
CA LYS A 42 11.28 -2.23 -16.28
C LYS A 42 10.33 -1.04 -16.40
N LEU A 43 9.88 -0.47 -15.28
CA LEU A 43 9.05 0.74 -15.28
C LEU A 43 9.81 1.95 -15.84
N CYS A 44 11.07 2.15 -15.39
CA CYS A 44 11.91 3.23 -15.89
C CYS A 44 12.18 3.12 -17.40
N ALA A 45 12.45 1.90 -17.90
CA ALA A 45 12.65 1.65 -19.34
C ALA A 45 11.38 1.93 -20.17
N ALA A 46 10.20 1.84 -19.56
CA ALA A 46 8.93 2.24 -20.16
C ALA A 46 8.65 3.76 -20.06
N GLY A 47 9.62 4.56 -19.60
CA GLY A 47 9.49 6.02 -19.44
C GLY A 47 8.76 6.46 -18.16
N ILE A 48 8.49 5.55 -17.23
CA ILE A 48 7.82 5.87 -15.98
C ILE A 48 8.86 6.32 -14.95
N ALA A 49 8.79 7.60 -14.56
CA ALA A 49 9.60 8.13 -13.46
C ALA A 49 9.02 7.67 -12.11
N VAL A 50 9.52 6.55 -11.58
CA VAL A 50 9.09 5.96 -10.31
C VAL A 50 9.39 6.90 -9.14
N THR A 51 8.37 7.27 -8.37
CA THR A 51 8.48 8.26 -7.28
C THR A 51 8.60 7.64 -5.90
N HIS A 52 8.02 6.46 -5.72
CA HIS A 52 7.95 5.75 -4.45
C HIS A 52 7.82 4.24 -4.69
N LEU A 53 8.03 3.46 -3.64
CA LEU A 53 7.73 2.04 -3.63
C LEU A 53 6.47 1.74 -2.81
N ASP A 54 5.69 0.78 -3.27
CA ASP A 54 4.72 0.05 -2.47
C ASP A 54 4.84 -1.45 -2.76
N THR A 55 3.94 -2.27 -2.20
CA THR A 55 3.85 -3.68 -2.60
C THR A 55 2.41 -4.12 -2.63
N HIS A 56 2.09 -5.03 -3.54
CA HIS A 56 0.82 -5.74 -3.50
C HIS A 56 0.64 -6.47 -2.15
N LYS A 57 -0.55 -6.33 -1.54
CA LYS A 57 -0.88 -6.89 -0.22
C LYS A 57 0.03 -6.45 0.94
N HIS A 58 0.78 -5.35 0.79
CA HIS A 58 1.59 -4.76 1.86
C HIS A 58 2.63 -5.73 2.45
N THR A 59 3.24 -6.57 1.61
CA THR A 59 4.29 -7.51 2.03
C THR A 59 5.54 -6.83 2.63
N HIS A 60 5.75 -5.54 2.34
CA HIS A 60 6.78 -4.71 2.99
C HIS A 60 6.54 -4.45 4.49
N ILE A 61 5.44 -4.92 5.08
CA ILE A 61 5.29 -5.00 6.54
C ILE A 61 6.39 -5.88 7.17
N PHE A 62 6.87 -6.91 6.45
CA PHE A 62 7.89 -7.81 6.97
C PHE A 62 9.29 -7.18 6.85
N PRO A 63 10.07 -7.06 7.94
CA PRO A 63 11.37 -6.37 7.92
C PRO A 63 12.33 -6.87 6.83
N ARG A 64 12.44 -8.19 6.65
CA ARG A 64 13.34 -8.76 5.63
C ARG A 64 12.98 -8.35 4.20
N VAL A 65 11.69 -8.20 3.93
CA VAL A 65 11.19 -7.72 2.63
C VAL A 65 11.49 -6.22 2.51
N LEU A 66 11.18 -5.45 3.56
CA LEU A 66 11.45 -4.01 3.61
C LEU A 66 12.93 -3.67 3.40
N GLU A 67 13.84 -4.35 4.10
CA GLU A 67 15.29 -4.19 3.96
C GLU A 67 15.73 -4.34 2.50
N SER A 68 15.21 -5.37 1.83
CA SER A 68 15.56 -5.67 0.44
C SER A 68 14.96 -4.67 -0.55
N LEU A 69 13.74 -4.20 -0.30
CA LEU A 69 13.11 -3.13 -1.09
C LEU A 69 13.83 -1.79 -0.92
N VAL A 70 14.28 -1.46 0.27
CA VAL A 70 15.05 -0.23 0.55
C VAL A 70 16.39 -0.26 -0.19
N ARG A 71 17.09 -1.39 -0.23
CA ARG A 71 18.33 -1.52 -1.01
C ARG A 71 18.06 -1.33 -2.51
N ALA A 72 17.01 -1.97 -3.04
CA ALA A 72 16.59 -1.77 -4.43
C ALA A 72 16.21 -0.31 -4.73
N ALA A 73 15.48 0.35 -3.82
CA ALA A 73 15.09 1.76 -3.94
C ALA A 73 16.31 2.67 -4.08
N LYS A 74 17.30 2.50 -3.19
CA LYS A 74 18.55 3.27 -3.21
C LYS A 74 19.31 3.09 -4.52
N ASN A 75 19.44 1.84 -4.98
CA ASN A 75 20.12 1.52 -6.24
C ASN A 75 19.42 2.12 -7.48
N CYS A 76 18.15 2.50 -7.35
CA CYS A 76 17.35 3.09 -8.41
C CYS A 76 17.04 4.58 -8.19
N GLY A 77 17.62 5.22 -7.16
CA GLY A 77 17.39 6.63 -6.86
C GLY A 77 15.99 6.97 -6.33
N ILE A 78 15.24 5.99 -5.84
CA ILE A 78 13.90 6.19 -5.25
C ILE A 78 14.05 6.49 -3.76
N ARG A 79 13.43 7.59 -3.33
CA ARG A 79 13.57 8.09 -1.95
C ARG A 79 12.35 7.87 -1.06
N ALA A 80 11.23 7.41 -1.62
CA ALA A 80 10.00 7.23 -0.84
C ALA A 80 9.47 5.80 -0.86
N ILE A 81 8.79 5.43 0.22
CA ILE A 81 8.11 4.14 0.37
C ILE A 81 6.80 4.31 1.13
N ARG A 82 5.78 3.54 0.77
CA ARG A 82 4.49 3.51 1.48
C ARG A 82 4.65 3.03 2.91
N ASN A 83 3.94 3.68 3.83
CA ASN A 83 3.72 3.21 5.18
C ASN A 83 2.41 2.40 5.25
N PRO A 84 2.47 1.07 5.45
CA PRO A 84 1.28 0.20 5.40
C PRO A 84 0.46 0.21 6.69
N PHE A 85 0.83 1.01 7.68
CA PHE A 85 0.16 1.08 8.98
C PHE A 85 -0.83 2.24 9.01
N GLY A 86 -2.02 2.00 9.55
CA GLY A 86 -3.05 3.03 9.70
C GLY A 86 -3.19 3.56 11.12
N PRO A 87 -3.95 4.66 11.30
CA PRO A 87 -4.16 5.28 12.61
C PRO A 87 -5.05 4.39 13.49
N LEU A 88 -4.52 3.96 14.65
CA LEU A 88 -5.22 3.10 15.62
C LEU A 88 -6.52 3.74 16.16
N GLY A 89 -6.60 5.08 16.23
CA GLY A 89 -7.80 5.78 16.71
C GLY A 89 -9.00 5.66 15.77
N MET A 90 -8.76 5.44 14.47
CA MET A 90 -9.81 5.32 13.46
C MET A 90 -10.49 3.93 13.49
N MET A 91 -9.91 2.97 14.22
CA MET A 91 -10.44 1.62 14.42
C MET A 91 -11.83 1.60 15.07
N LYS A 92 -12.10 2.58 15.95
CA LYS A 92 -13.34 2.64 16.75
C LYS A 92 -14.51 3.29 16.01
N VAL A 93 -14.26 3.90 14.86
CA VAL A 93 -15.24 4.77 14.18
C VAL A 93 -16.08 4.00 13.16
N VAL A 94 -15.60 2.83 12.71
CA VAL A 94 -16.29 2.02 11.70
C VAL A 94 -17.10 0.92 12.38
N ASP A 95 -18.38 1.20 12.66
CA ASP A 95 -19.34 0.21 13.15
C ASP A 95 -19.78 -0.74 12.02
N ARG A 96 -18.84 -1.59 11.58
CA ARG A 96 -19.09 -2.66 10.61
C ARG A 96 -18.53 -3.97 11.12
N PRO A 97 -19.38 -4.84 11.69
CA PRO A 97 -18.97 -6.14 12.21
C PRO A 97 -18.17 -6.93 11.18
N ALA A 98 -18.49 -6.88 9.89
CA ALA A 98 -17.76 -7.62 8.85
C ALA A 98 -16.27 -7.23 8.69
N LEU A 99 -15.84 -6.05 9.17
CA LEU A 99 -14.46 -5.58 9.08
C LEU A 99 -13.61 -5.94 10.31
N TRP A 100 -14.23 -6.38 11.42
CA TRP A 100 -13.55 -6.64 12.70
C TRP A 100 -12.37 -7.62 12.61
N MET A 101 -12.52 -8.74 11.89
CA MET A 101 -11.44 -9.71 11.70
C MET A 101 -10.27 -9.14 10.91
N ARG A 102 -10.52 -8.17 10.01
CA ARG A 102 -9.46 -7.47 9.30
C ARG A 102 -8.72 -6.53 10.24
N TRP A 103 -9.46 -5.84 11.12
CA TRP A 103 -8.88 -5.01 12.17
C TRP A 103 -7.98 -5.80 13.11
N VAL A 104 -8.44 -6.95 13.62
CA VAL A 104 -7.61 -7.81 14.50
C VAL A 104 -6.31 -8.21 13.81
N LYS A 105 -6.37 -8.59 12.52
CA LYS A 105 -5.17 -8.93 11.74
C LYS A 105 -4.23 -7.74 11.57
N VAL A 106 -4.75 -6.54 11.28
CA VAL A 106 -3.94 -5.32 11.14
C VAL A 106 -3.33 -4.94 12.49
N ALA A 107 -4.10 -5.00 13.58
CA ALA A 107 -3.64 -4.70 14.93
C ALA A 107 -2.51 -5.64 15.38
N ALA A 108 -2.61 -6.94 15.07
CA ALA A 108 -1.53 -7.89 15.34
C ALA A 108 -0.22 -7.53 14.61
N LEU A 109 -0.31 -6.87 13.46
CA LEU A 109 0.85 -6.42 12.69
C LEU A 109 1.37 -5.04 13.12
N GLN A 110 0.61 -4.26 13.90
CA GLN A 110 1.04 -2.95 14.40
C GLN A 110 2.28 -3.04 15.32
N GLY A 111 2.53 -4.21 15.92
CA GLY A 111 3.79 -4.46 16.63
C GLY A 111 5.04 -4.37 15.74
N LEU A 112 4.87 -4.43 14.40
CA LEU A 112 5.96 -4.22 13.43
C LEU A 112 6.09 -2.75 12.97
N ALA A 113 5.16 -1.86 13.35
CA ALA A 113 5.14 -0.48 12.88
C ALA A 113 6.37 0.31 13.34
N GLU A 114 6.78 0.15 14.60
CA GLU A 114 7.99 0.82 15.11
C GLU A 114 9.25 0.34 14.40
N LYS A 115 9.35 -0.97 14.15
CA LYS A 115 10.48 -1.54 13.41
C LYS A 115 10.50 -1.06 11.96
N PHE A 116 9.34 -0.96 11.31
CA PHE A 116 9.20 -0.38 9.98
C PHE A 116 9.69 1.08 9.96
N ARG A 117 9.17 1.92 10.86
CA ARG A 117 9.54 3.35 10.95
C ARG A 117 11.03 3.53 11.22
N ALA A 118 11.58 2.77 12.16
CA ALA A 118 13.00 2.81 12.49
C ALA A 118 13.88 2.47 11.28
N LEU A 119 13.50 1.46 10.50
CA LEU A 119 14.23 1.06 9.31
C LEU A 119 14.11 2.10 8.18
N VAL A 120 12.91 2.58 7.90
CA VAL A 120 12.70 3.63 6.88
C VAL A 120 13.51 4.88 7.23
N LYS A 121 13.49 5.29 8.51
CA LYS A 121 14.27 6.43 9.01
C LYS A 121 15.78 6.19 8.89
N SER A 122 16.28 5.05 9.36
CA SER A 122 17.72 4.74 9.28
C SER A 122 18.22 4.61 7.84
N ALA A 123 17.32 4.25 6.92
CA ALA A 123 17.61 4.20 5.50
C ALA A 123 17.62 5.57 4.82
N GLY A 124 17.14 6.64 5.47
CA GLY A 124 16.95 7.96 4.86
C GLY A 124 15.81 8.00 3.84
N MET A 125 14.82 7.11 3.98
CA MET A 125 13.65 7.06 3.12
C MET A 125 12.54 7.95 3.68
N VAL A 126 11.77 8.56 2.79
CA VAL A 126 10.58 9.36 3.09
C VAL A 126 9.34 8.47 3.06
N THR A 127 8.41 8.66 3.99
CA THR A 127 7.17 7.88 4.07
C THR A 127 6.05 8.72 4.68
N PRO A 128 4.77 8.54 4.29
CA PRO A 128 3.67 9.15 5.01
C PRO A 128 3.56 8.61 6.45
N ASP A 129 2.82 9.31 7.31
CA ASP A 129 2.53 8.87 8.69
C ASP A 129 1.79 7.53 8.72
N GLY A 130 1.05 7.24 7.64
CA GLY A 130 0.42 5.96 7.45
C GLY A 130 -0.45 5.87 6.21
N THR A 131 -1.22 4.80 6.16
CA THR A 131 -2.25 4.55 5.15
C THR A 131 -3.62 4.42 5.78
N VAL A 132 -4.62 4.93 5.07
CA VAL A 132 -6.04 4.71 5.35
C VAL A 132 -6.65 3.88 4.22
N GLY A 133 -7.84 3.32 4.43
CA GLY A 133 -8.55 2.56 3.38
C GLY A 133 -8.12 1.09 3.19
N ILE A 134 -6.98 0.64 3.72
CA ILE A 134 -6.53 -0.77 3.61
C ILE A 134 -7.62 -1.74 4.08
N ILE A 135 -8.24 -1.48 5.23
CA ILE A 135 -9.26 -2.35 5.81
C ILE A 135 -10.57 -2.28 5.04
N SER A 136 -10.85 -1.09 4.51
CA SER A 136 -11.99 -0.76 3.67
C SER A 136 -11.88 -1.32 2.25
N THR A 137 -10.79 -2.01 1.89
CA THR A 137 -10.60 -2.61 0.56
C THR A 137 -11.81 -3.44 0.15
N GLY A 138 -12.45 -3.04 -0.96
CA GLY A 138 -13.65 -3.68 -1.50
C GLY A 138 -14.97 -3.31 -0.81
N ALA A 139 -14.94 -2.40 0.16
CA ALA A 139 -16.08 -1.96 0.95
C ALA A 139 -16.17 -0.43 1.09
N LEU A 140 -15.37 0.33 0.32
CA LEU A 140 -15.43 1.78 0.30
C LEU A 140 -16.77 2.22 -0.31
N ASP A 141 -17.50 3.03 0.45
CA ASP A 141 -18.72 3.72 0.03
C ASP A 141 -18.64 5.20 0.45
N GLU A 142 -19.61 5.99 0.05
CA GLU A 142 -19.67 7.44 0.27
C GLU A 142 -19.64 7.79 1.77
N ARG A 143 -20.29 6.97 2.60
CA ARG A 143 -20.32 7.17 4.06
C ARG A 143 -18.95 6.91 4.67
N LEU A 144 -18.30 5.81 4.28
CA LEU A 144 -16.99 5.44 4.79
C LEU A 144 -15.90 6.39 4.28
N PHE A 145 -15.97 6.80 3.02
CA PHE A 145 -15.09 7.84 2.47
C PHE A 145 -15.23 9.13 3.26
N ARG A 146 -16.47 9.60 3.48
CA ARG A 146 -16.71 10.81 4.28
C ARG A 146 -16.11 10.71 5.67
N LEU A 147 -16.37 9.59 6.35
CA LEU A 147 -15.88 9.34 7.69
C LEU A 147 -14.35 9.32 7.77
N ILE A 148 -13.68 8.75 6.77
CA ILE A 148 -12.22 8.74 6.69
C ILE A 148 -11.72 10.19 6.61
N ILE A 149 -12.21 10.98 5.65
CA ILE A 149 -11.74 12.36 5.43
C ILE A 149 -12.01 13.26 6.65
N GLU A 150 -13.20 13.21 7.25
CA GLU A 150 -13.57 14.03 8.41
C GLU A 150 -12.81 13.68 9.69
N ARG A 151 -12.19 12.49 9.75
CA ARG A 151 -11.48 11.98 10.94
C ARG A 151 -10.00 11.75 10.70
N LEU A 152 -9.45 12.23 9.57
CA LEU A 152 -8.03 12.18 9.32
C LEU A 152 -7.29 12.95 10.43
N PRO A 153 -6.33 12.31 11.12
CA PRO A 153 -5.43 13.03 12.02
C PRO A 153 -4.56 14.01 11.23
N GLU A 154 -4.00 15.00 11.91
CA GLU A 154 -2.93 15.82 11.36
C GLU A 154 -1.76 14.93 10.90
N GLY A 155 -1.13 15.29 9.77
CA GLY A 155 -0.04 14.54 9.15
C GLY A 155 -0.31 14.20 7.69
N THR A 156 0.56 13.37 7.12
CA THR A 156 0.44 12.86 5.74
C THR A 156 -0.12 11.46 5.73
N TRP A 157 -1.26 11.26 5.06
CA TRP A 157 -1.94 9.97 4.99
C TRP A 157 -2.20 9.56 3.55
N GLU A 158 -1.92 8.30 3.24
CA GLU A 158 -2.22 7.75 1.91
C GLU A 158 -3.53 6.95 1.93
N LEU A 159 -4.52 7.35 1.11
CA LEU A 159 -5.74 6.58 0.91
C LEU A 159 -5.50 5.44 -0.09
N VAL A 160 -5.46 4.21 0.40
CA VAL A 160 -5.39 3.01 -0.44
C VAL A 160 -6.76 2.76 -1.06
N CYS A 161 -6.80 2.83 -2.39
CA CYS A 161 -7.99 2.62 -3.20
C CYS A 161 -7.68 1.80 -4.46
N HIS A 162 -8.72 1.33 -5.11
CA HIS A 162 -8.70 0.48 -6.30
C HIS A 162 -9.79 0.95 -7.28
N PRO A 163 -9.76 2.18 -7.80
CA PRO A 163 -10.68 2.57 -8.86
C PRO A 163 -10.42 1.76 -10.14
N GLY A 164 -11.45 1.56 -10.97
CA GLY A 164 -11.32 0.92 -12.27
C GLY A 164 -12.65 0.64 -12.95
N TYR A 165 -12.60 0.31 -14.24
CA TYR A 165 -13.75 -0.09 -15.04
C TYR A 165 -13.90 -1.62 -15.04
N ASN A 166 -15.13 -2.13 -15.10
CA ASN A 166 -15.38 -3.55 -15.35
C ASN A 166 -15.30 -3.87 -16.85
N ASP A 167 -14.12 -3.71 -17.41
CA ASP A 167 -13.84 -4.01 -18.83
C ASP A 167 -13.54 -5.50 -19.09
N ALA A 168 -13.38 -5.85 -20.37
CA ALA A 168 -13.11 -7.22 -20.80
C ALA A 168 -11.82 -7.79 -20.19
N ASP A 169 -10.80 -6.95 -19.99
CA ASP A 169 -9.53 -7.34 -19.39
C ASP A 169 -9.72 -7.72 -17.91
N LEU A 170 -10.48 -6.92 -17.14
CA LEU A 170 -10.76 -7.22 -15.75
C LEU A 170 -11.65 -8.46 -15.57
N LEU A 171 -12.56 -8.73 -16.51
CA LEU A 171 -13.38 -9.95 -16.53
C LEU A 171 -12.50 -11.21 -16.62
N GLY A 172 -11.38 -11.12 -17.35
CA GLY A 172 -10.38 -12.18 -17.47
C GLY A 172 -9.55 -12.42 -16.20
N VAL A 173 -9.53 -11.48 -15.25
CA VAL A 173 -8.74 -11.57 -14.02
C VAL A 173 -9.56 -12.13 -12.86
N ARG A 174 -8.99 -13.10 -12.13
CA ARG A 174 -9.58 -13.61 -10.88
C ARG A 174 -9.42 -12.58 -9.75
N THR A 175 -10.44 -11.77 -9.52
CA THR A 175 -10.50 -10.80 -8.42
C THR A 175 -11.90 -10.71 -7.80
N ARG A 176 -11.96 -10.40 -6.51
CA ARG A 176 -13.21 -10.12 -5.77
C ARG A 176 -13.62 -8.65 -5.79
N LEU A 177 -12.79 -7.78 -6.38
CA LEU A 177 -12.93 -6.32 -6.32
C LEU A 177 -13.58 -5.73 -7.58
N ARG A 178 -14.48 -6.45 -8.26
CA ARG A 178 -15.05 -5.99 -9.54
C ARG A 178 -16.01 -4.82 -9.32
N ASP A 179 -17.15 -5.07 -8.71
CA ASP A 179 -18.16 -4.03 -8.46
C ASP A 179 -17.66 -2.91 -7.54
N SER A 180 -16.72 -3.21 -6.65
CA SER A 180 -16.12 -2.20 -5.78
C SER A 180 -15.25 -1.20 -6.57
N ARG A 181 -14.61 -1.60 -7.67
CA ARG A 181 -13.74 -0.72 -8.47
C ARG A 181 -14.50 0.45 -9.08
N GLU A 182 -15.66 0.17 -9.67
CA GLU A 182 -16.50 1.21 -10.27
C GLU A 182 -17.10 2.13 -9.22
N ARG A 183 -17.47 1.58 -8.06
CA ARG A 183 -17.95 2.38 -6.94
C ARG A 183 -16.85 3.32 -6.42
N GLU A 184 -15.64 2.79 -6.19
CA GLU A 184 -14.49 3.58 -5.78
C GLU A 184 -14.18 4.68 -6.80
N LEU A 185 -14.20 4.35 -8.10
CA LEU A 185 -14.03 5.32 -9.17
C LEU A 185 -15.05 6.46 -9.07
N ARG A 186 -16.34 6.14 -8.98
CA ARG A 186 -17.41 7.17 -8.85
C ARG A 186 -17.22 8.07 -7.64
N ILE A 187 -16.85 7.51 -6.49
CA ILE A 187 -16.63 8.28 -5.26
C ILE A 187 -15.45 9.23 -5.46
N LEU A 188 -14.31 8.71 -5.95
CA LEU A 188 -13.06 9.46 -6.07
C LEU A 188 -13.09 10.54 -7.16
N THR A 189 -13.99 10.43 -8.15
CA THR A 189 -14.15 11.44 -9.21
C THR A 189 -15.35 12.36 -9.01
N SER A 190 -16.12 12.23 -7.92
CA SER A 190 -17.30 13.07 -7.68
C SER A 190 -16.93 14.48 -7.18
N GLY A 191 -17.75 15.47 -7.57
CA GLY A 191 -17.61 16.84 -7.07
C GLY A 191 -17.79 16.94 -5.55
N SER A 192 -18.73 16.17 -4.99
CA SER A 192 -19.00 16.14 -3.55
C SER A 192 -17.81 15.64 -2.72
N SER A 193 -17.04 14.68 -3.24
CA SER A 193 -15.79 14.24 -2.60
C SER A 193 -14.72 15.32 -2.64
N ARG A 194 -14.57 16.03 -3.77
CA ARG A 194 -13.63 17.16 -3.89
C ARG A 194 -13.98 18.26 -2.90
N ASP A 195 -15.25 18.64 -2.80
CA ASP A 195 -15.71 19.67 -1.87
C ASP A 195 -15.50 19.25 -0.42
N LEU A 196 -15.69 17.96 -0.10
CA LEU A 196 -15.43 17.44 1.24
C LEU A 196 -13.96 17.56 1.62
N ILE A 197 -13.05 17.13 0.74
CA ILE A 197 -11.59 17.23 0.95
C ILE A 197 -11.21 18.69 1.23
N ALA A 198 -11.70 19.62 0.41
CA ALA A 198 -11.43 21.05 0.57
C ALA A 198 -12.00 21.63 1.89
N ARG A 199 -13.25 21.30 2.24
CA ARG A 199 -13.88 21.76 3.49
C ARG A 199 -13.17 21.24 4.74
N CYS A 200 -12.60 20.05 4.69
CA CYS A 200 -11.82 19.47 5.78
C CYS A 200 -10.38 20.00 5.83
N GLY A 201 -9.99 20.92 4.94
CA GLY A 201 -8.63 21.47 4.89
C GLY A 201 -7.58 20.44 4.48
N VAL A 202 -7.98 19.37 3.78
CA VAL A 202 -7.07 18.31 3.34
C VAL A 202 -6.43 18.72 2.02
N GLU A 203 -5.11 18.80 2.00
CA GLU A 203 -4.34 19.02 0.77
C GLU A 203 -4.05 17.71 0.05
N LEU A 204 -4.27 17.68 -1.26
CA LEU A 204 -3.92 16.53 -2.10
C LEU A 204 -2.50 16.70 -2.62
N ILE A 205 -1.60 15.85 -2.13
CA ILE A 205 -0.20 15.81 -2.55
C ILE A 205 0.14 14.48 -3.22
N SER A 206 1.26 14.47 -3.95
CA SER A 206 1.90 13.27 -4.46
C SER A 206 3.15 12.92 -3.65
N TYR A 207 3.70 11.72 -3.88
CA TYR A 207 5.00 11.35 -3.33
C TYR A 207 6.17 12.24 -3.82
N ARG A 208 6.01 13.00 -4.91
CA ARG A 208 7.02 13.98 -5.34
C ARG A 208 7.07 15.14 -4.36
N ASP A 209 5.90 15.65 -4.00
CA ASP A 209 5.73 16.79 -3.10
C ASP A 209 6.20 16.42 -1.68
N LEU A 210 5.83 15.22 -1.22
CA LEU A 210 6.26 14.69 0.07
C LEU A 210 7.79 14.63 0.20
N VAL A 211 8.46 14.21 -0.88
CA VAL A 211 9.93 14.15 -0.93
C VAL A 211 10.57 15.54 -1.02
N SER A 212 9.92 16.53 -1.66
CA SER A 212 10.46 17.90 -1.73
C SER A 212 10.39 18.66 -0.41
N VAL A 213 9.36 18.43 0.41
CA VAL A 213 9.17 19.09 1.72
C VAL A 213 10.08 18.48 2.80
N SER A 214 10.59 17.27 2.58
CA SER A 214 11.47 16.56 3.52
C SER A 214 12.96 16.89 3.37
N GLN A 215 13.33 17.86 2.53
CA GLN A 215 14.71 18.39 2.37
C GLN A 215 14.90 19.64 3.22
#